data_AF-A0A9X3EU74-F1
#
_entry.id   AF-A0A9X3EU74-F1
#
_cell.length_a   1.000
_cell.length_b   1.000
_cell.length_c   1.000
_cell.angle_alpha   90.00
_cell.angle_beta   90.00
_cell.angle_gamma   90.00
#
_symmetry.space_group_name_H-M   'P 1'
#
loop_
_entity.id
_entity.type
_entity.pdbx_description
1 polymer ?
#
loop_
_entity_poly.entity_id
_entity_poly.type
_entity_poly.pdbx_seq_one_letter_code
_entity_poly.pdbx_strand_id
1 'polypeptide(L)'
;MSAGTGEHGGAAPAAGGAGAAGPGLPEGTGDGSRAPGAASRMSAGTGASGSAGNLSGGIGGSGSAGGLSGGTGASGGAGGLSGGTGASGGAGGLSAGTGASGGAGGLSGGTGASGGAGVLSGGTGAPGLSGGTGGAGSGPSAGAPGASAGLAAGTGGSGDSLADDPPPPGAPAPIACLDPPPPGMACIPAGWFLRGSDTGPEHARPQARVWLQTYYLDLNEVTYAEYKACVKAKRCDPKGGPAYSDFDRPKQPVNGVNWFHAEGYCKAQGKRLPSEAQWEKGARGPDGALHPWGDEPATCERAILKDATGRGCGVKKQGSKPDTGRPWEVGSRAPGRYGLYDMSGNSWEWVADWFTRSYAECGADCEGIDPLGPCAKDGEVARECPGKLRKIVRGGSWYWDASYATGVWRRPHFPSNQPFHHFGFRCAANAREAEALQRGAPAK
;
A
#
# COMPACT_ATOMS: atom_id res chain seq x y z
N MET A 1 -19.79 69.35 11.71
CA MET A 1 -20.02 70.22 10.53
C MET A 1 -19.73 69.38 9.29
N SER A 2 -20.78 69.20 8.46
CA SER A 2 -20.88 68.73 7.06
C SER A 2 -20.07 67.49 6.62
N ALA A 3 -20.61 66.35 6.19
CA ALA A 3 -21.81 65.99 5.40
C ALA A 3 -21.85 66.51 3.94
N GLY A 4 -22.00 65.57 2.99
CA GLY A 4 -22.39 65.74 1.58
C GLY A 4 -21.95 64.53 0.75
N THR A 5 -22.76 63.50 0.42
CA THR A 5 -23.95 63.36 -0.46
C THR A 5 -23.67 63.43 -1.96
N GLY A 6 -24.16 62.44 -2.72
CA GLY A 6 -24.31 62.49 -4.19
C GLY A 6 -24.64 61.15 -4.85
N GLU A 7 -25.92 60.77 -4.87
CA GLU A 7 -26.52 59.72 -5.73
C GLU A 7 -26.72 60.19 -7.18
N HIS A 8 -26.92 59.23 -8.10
CA HIS A 8 -27.80 59.19 -9.30
C HIS A 8 -27.24 58.10 -10.26
N GLY A 9 -27.95 57.17 -10.91
CA GLY A 9 -29.38 56.93 -11.12
C GLY A 9 -29.63 56.47 -12.58
N GLY A 10 -30.18 55.26 -12.78
CA GLY A 10 -30.88 54.77 -14.00
C GLY A 10 -30.03 54.46 -15.25
N ALA A 11 -30.44 53.64 -16.22
CA ALA A 11 -31.57 52.74 -16.42
C ALA A 11 -31.27 51.89 -17.69
N ALA A 12 -31.91 50.74 -17.83
CA ALA A 12 -31.88 49.86 -19.00
C ALA A 12 -32.50 50.49 -20.26
N PRO A 13 -32.34 49.82 -21.41
CA PRO A 13 -33.56 49.46 -22.14
C PRO A 13 -33.62 47.98 -22.54
N ALA A 14 -34.87 47.49 -22.62
CA ALA A 14 -35.29 46.23 -23.20
C ALA A 14 -36.16 46.50 -24.45
N ALA A 15 -36.52 45.41 -25.14
CA ALA A 15 -37.36 45.25 -26.35
C ALA A 15 -36.56 45.21 -27.67
N GLY A 16 -36.80 44.28 -28.61
CA GLY A 16 -37.81 43.23 -28.71
C GLY A 16 -37.83 42.63 -30.13
N GLY A 17 -38.60 41.54 -30.32
CA GLY A 17 -39.04 40.99 -31.63
C GLY A 17 -38.22 39.79 -32.11
N ALA A 18 -38.66 38.53 -32.01
CA ALA A 18 -39.81 37.82 -32.61
C ALA A 18 -39.59 37.35 -34.06
N GLY A 19 -39.76 36.04 -34.31
CA GLY A 19 -40.43 35.54 -35.53
C GLY A 19 -39.75 34.43 -36.35
N ALA A 20 -40.45 33.28 -36.42
CA ALA A 20 -40.52 32.28 -37.50
C ALA A 20 -39.32 31.32 -37.69
N ALA A 21 -39.46 30.09 -38.21
CA ALA A 21 -40.51 29.07 -38.34
C ALA A 21 -39.78 27.85 -38.95
N GLY A 22 -40.16 26.61 -38.62
CA GLY A 22 -39.69 25.40 -39.35
C GLY A 22 -40.22 25.37 -40.80
N PRO A 23 -40.01 24.30 -41.61
CA PRO A 23 -39.84 22.89 -41.20
C PRO A 23 -38.81 22.10 -42.06
N GLY A 24 -38.71 20.78 -41.84
CA GLY A 24 -38.33 19.85 -42.93
C GLY A 24 -37.41 18.68 -42.55
N LEU A 25 -38.03 17.52 -42.28
CA LEU A 25 -37.43 16.19 -42.45
C LEU A 25 -37.02 15.96 -43.92
N PRO A 26 -36.23 14.91 -44.19
CA PRO A 26 -36.87 13.82 -44.93
C PRO A 26 -36.62 12.44 -44.31
N GLU A 27 -37.70 11.68 -44.20
CA GLU A 27 -37.69 10.22 -44.34
C GLU A 27 -37.53 9.87 -45.82
N GLY A 28 -36.75 8.83 -46.11
CA GLY A 28 -36.62 8.20 -47.41
C GLY A 28 -36.46 6.71 -47.24
N THR A 29 -37.57 6.01 -47.41
CA THR A 29 -37.78 4.56 -47.32
C THR A 29 -37.42 3.82 -48.61
N GLY A 30 -37.07 2.54 -48.43
CA GLY A 30 -37.34 1.45 -49.36
C GLY A 30 -36.17 1.05 -50.29
N ASP A 31 -36.03 -0.20 -50.69
CA ASP A 31 -36.69 -1.47 -50.36
C ASP A 31 -35.92 -2.57 -51.12
N GLY A 32 -35.95 -3.80 -50.61
CA GLY A 32 -35.79 -5.05 -51.37
C GLY A 32 -34.37 -5.40 -51.84
N SER A 33 -33.93 -6.66 -51.85
CA SER A 33 -34.61 -7.96 -51.79
C SER A 33 -33.52 -9.03 -51.54
N ARG A 34 -33.73 -9.94 -50.58
CA ARG A 34 -34.10 -11.37 -50.80
C ARG A 34 -32.93 -12.25 -51.29
N ALA A 35 -32.26 -13.03 -50.43
CA ALA A 35 -32.63 -14.33 -49.83
C ALA A 35 -31.62 -15.42 -50.32
N PRO A 36 -31.76 -16.73 -49.98
CA PRO A 36 -30.86 -17.40 -49.04
C PRO A 36 -30.10 -18.59 -49.68
N GLY A 37 -29.05 -19.06 -49.01
CA GLY A 37 -28.36 -20.31 -49.37
C GLY A 37 -28.18 -21.18 -48.14
N ALA A 38 -29.05 -22.18 -47.99
CA ALA A 38 -28.99 -23.20 -46.96
C ALA A 38 -28.29 -24.47 -47.46
N ALA A 39 -27.95 -25.31 -46.48
CA ALA A 39 -27.85 -26.77 -46.51
C ALA A 39 -26.50 -27.45 -46.86
N SER A 40 -25.86 -27.94 -45.80
CA SER A 40 -25.63 -29.36 -45.47
C SER A 40 -25.31 -30.38 -46.57
N ARG A 41 -24.24 -31.16 -46.32
CA ARG A 41 -24.10 -32.64 -46.41
C ARG A 41 -22.70 -32.99 -45.86
N MET A 42 -22.56 -33.78 -44.78
CA MET A 42 -22.61 -35.25 -44.66
C MET A 42 -21.70 -36.03 -45.64
N SER A 43 -20.64 -36.64 -45.09
CA SER A 43 -20.28 -38.09 -45.11
C SER A 43 -18.85 -38.21 -44.58
N ALA A 44 -18.54 -38.90 -43.48
CA ALA A 44 -18.59 -40.36 -43.23
C ALA A 44 -17.53 -41.15 -44.04
N GLY A 45 -16.74 -41.95 -43.30
CA GLY A 45 -15.75 -42.91 -43.80
C GLY A 45 -14.64 -43.15 -42.76
N THR A 46 -14.84 -43.95 -41.69
CA THR A 46 -14.79 -45.42 -41.56
C THR A 46 -13.42 -45.98 -41.15
N GLY A 47 -13.43 -46.83 -40.11
CA GLY A 47 -12.37 -47.77 -39.70
C GLY A 47 -12.09 -47.71 -38.19
N ALA A 48 -12.87 -48.39 -37.31
CA ALA A 48 -12.75 -49.80 -36.89
C ALA A 48 -11.43 -50.08 -36.14
N SER A 49 -11.32 -50.82 -35.04
CA SER A 49 -12.24 -51.61 -34.20
C SER A 49 -11.42 -52.20 -33.05
N GLY A 50 -12.09 -52.54 -31.95
CA GLY A 50 -11.60 -53.46 -30.91
C GLY A 50 -11.55 -52.83 -29.52
N SER A 51 -12.02 -53.43 -28.43
CA SER A 51 -13.03 -54.45 -28.11
C SER A 51 -13.04 -54.51 -26.57
N ALA A 52 -14.18 -54.88 -26.00
CA ALA A 52 -14.45 -54.90 -24.57
C ALA A 52 -13.62 -55.91 -23.76
N GLY A 53 -13.55 -55.64 -22.45
CA GLY A 53 -13.18 -56.58 -21.40
C GLY A 53 -13.75 -56.12 -20.06
N ASN A 54 -14.97 -56.54 -19.77
CA ASN A 54 -15.64 -56.45 -18.47
C ASN A 54 -15.27 -57.68 -17.61
N LEU A 55 -15.30 -57.58 -16.28
CA LEU A 55 -15.49 -58.62 -15.23
C LEU A 55 -14.99 -58.03 -13.89
N SER A 56 -15.81 -57.65 -12.91
CA SER A 56 -16.72 -58.42 -12.02
C SER A 56 -16.04 -59.13 -10.83
N GLY A 57 -16.57 -58.86 -9.63
CA GLY A 57 -16.38 -59.58 -8.35
C GLY A 57 -15.98 -58.63 -7.22
N GLY A 58 -16.88 -58.11 -6.36
CA GLY A 58 -17.68 -58.82 -5.34
C GLY A 58 -16.79 -59.02 -4.10
N ILE A 59 -17.07 -58.58 -2.87
CA ILE A 59 -18.19 -58.75 -1.91
C ILE A 59 -17.72 -58.04 -0.60
N GLY A 60 -18.50 -57.53 0.37
CA GLY A 60 -19.94 -57.46 0.63
C GLY A 60 -20.20 -56.85 2.04
N GLY A 61 -21.45 -56.42 2.25
CA GLY A 61 -22.15 -56.29 3.55
C GLY A 61 -21.82 -55.08 4.45
N SER A 62 -22.76 -54.42 5.13
CA SER A 62 -24.22 -54.60 5.27
C SER A 62 -24.80 -53.55 6.25
N GLY A 63 -26.03 -53.08 5.98
CA GLY A 63 -27.02 -52.59 6.98
C GLY A 63 -27.19 -51.06 7.08
N SER A 64 -28.19 -50.42 6.45
CA SER A 64 -29.63 -50.30 6.81
C SER A 64 -29.90 -49.35 8.01
N ALA A 65 -30.92 -48.50 8.06
CA ALA A 65 -32.01 -48.11 7.16
C ALA A 65 -32.82 -46.95 7.78
N GLY A 66 -33.65 -46.28 6.96
CA GLY A 66 -34.86 -45.53 7.36
C GLY A 66 -34.70 -44.00 7.35
N GLY A 67 -35.51 -43.18 6.70
CA GLY A 67 -36.73 -43.36 5.93
C GLY A 67 -37.54 -42.04 5.92
N LEU A 68 -37.83 -41.51 4.72
CA LEU A 68 -39.04 -40.82 4.19
C LEU A 68 -39.95 -40.04 5.19
N SER A 69 -40.52 -38.85 4.93
CA SER A 69 -41.23 -38.24 3.79
C SER A 69 -41.56 -36.78 4.22
N GLY A 70 -41.71 -35.74 3.40
CA GLY A 70 -42.70 -35.53 2.32
C GLY A 70 -43.89 -34.70 2.83
N GLY A 71 -44.14 -33.50 2.28
CA GLY A 71 -45.38 -32.77 2.55
C GLY A 71 -45.39 -31.26 2.28
N THR A 72 -45.99 -30.87 1.16
CA THR A 72 -46.31 -29.52 0.67
C THR A 72 -47.43 -28.80 1.44
N GLY A 73 -47.48 -27.46 1.39
CA GLY A 73 -48.69 -26.70 1.77
C GLY A 73 -48.54 -25.19 1.56
N ALA A 74 -49.52 -24.58 0.91
CA ALA A 74 -49.47 -23.26 0.28
C ALA A 74 -50.25 -22.15 1.04
N SER A 75 -50.05 -20.91 0.57
CA SER A 75 -51.06 -19.85 0.33
C SER A 75 -51.47 -18.86 1.44
N GLY A 76 -51.73 -17.62 0.98
CA GLY A 76 -52.50 -16.54 1.61
C GLY A 76 -51.63 -15.57 2.42
N GLY A 77 -51.64 -14.25 2.24
CA GLY A 77 -52.60 -13.29 1.68
C GLY A 77 -52.48 -12.03 2.56
N ALA A 78 -51.95 -10.93 2.04
CA ALA A 78 -52.69 -9.70 1.70
C ALA A 78 -53.02 -8.75 2.88
N GLY A 79 -52.76 -7.45 2.64
CA GLY A 79 -53.25 -6.31 3.42
C GLY A 79 -52.20 -5.72 4.37
N GLY A 80 -51.74 -4.48 4.27
CA GLY A 80 -52.24 -3.31 3.55
C GLY A 80 -52.45 -2.16 4.53
N LEU A 81 -51.83 -1.00 4.22
CA LEU A 81 -52.24 0.36 4.61
C LEU A 81 -52.11 0.72 6.11
N SER A 82 -51.92 1.96 6.55
CA SER A 82 -51.51 3.24 5.99
C SER A 82 -51.47 4.22 7.18
N GLY A 83 -50.69 5.30 7.05
CA GLY A 83 -50.89 6.57 7.75
C GLY A 83 -50.58 6.57 9.27
N GLY A 84 -50.02 7.61 9.85
CA GLY A 84 -49.71 8.94 9.37
C GLY A 84 -49.60 9.89 10.58
N THR A 85 -48.70 10.87 10.45
CA THR A 85 -48.77 12.22 11.05
C THR A 85 -48.59 12.41 12.56
N GLY A 86 -47.89 13.51 12.89
CA GLY A 86 -47.92 14.18 14.20
C GLY A 86 -46.55 14.19 14.89
N ALA A 87 -45.65 15.13 14.60
CA ALA A 87 -45.60 16.51 15.07
C ALA A 87 -44.82 16.70 16.40
N SER A 88 -43.76 17.51 16.28
CA SER A 88 -43.25 18.51 17.22
C SER A 88 -43.01 18.15 18.70
N GLY A 89 -41.72 18.20 19.06
CA GLY A 89 -41.25 19.28 19.93
C GLY A 89 -41.05 18.95 21.42
N GLY A 90 -39.81 19.10 21.87
CA GLY A 90 -39.54 19.87 23.08
C GLY A 90 -39.17 19.10 24.36
N ALA A 91 -37.86 19.07 24.60
CA ALA A 91 -37.18 19.32 25.87
C ALA A 91 -37.33 18.37 27.08
N GLY A 92 -36.21 18.23 27.79
CA GLY A 92 -36.00 17.43 29.01
C GLY A 92 -34.91 16.39 28.73
N GLY A 93 -33.69 16.50 29.21
CA GLY A 93 -33.29 16.78 30.58
C GLY A 93 -32.90 15.45 31.25
N LEU A 94 -31.80 15.47 32.01
CA LEU A 94 -31.31 14.37 32.88
C LEU A 94 -30.64 13.22 32.12
N SER A 95 -29.64 12.49 32.62
CA SER A 95 -28.79 12.56 33.81
C SER A 95 -27.68 11.54 33.58
N ALA A 96 -26.57 11.71 34.30
CA ALA A 96 -25.49 10.74 34.40
C ALA A 96 -25.99 9.33 34.76
N GLY A 97 -25.36 8.32 34.16
CA GLY A 97 -25.49 6.92 34.48
C GLY A 97 -24.17 6.20 34.22
N THR A 98 -23.45 5.94 35.30
CA THR A 98 -22.27 5.07 35.37
C THR A 98 -22.62 3.63 34.98
N GLY A 99 -21.73 2.96 34.24
CA GLY A 99 -21.82 1.53 33.98
C GLY A 99 -20.49 0.95 33.54
N ALA A 100 -19.75 0.38 34.48
CA ALA A 100 -18.59 -0.46 34.24
C ALA A 100 -19.04 -1.91 33.97
N SER A 101 -18.32 -2.63 33.10
CA SER A 101 -17.83 -4.00 33.37
C SER A 101 -17.16 -4.59 32.12
N GLY A 102 -15.93 -5.05 32.31
CA GLY A 102 -15.29 -6.01 31.43
C GLY A 102 -15.67 -7.44 31.82
N GLY A 103 -15.37 -8.39 30.93
CA GLY A 103 -15.48 -9.81 31.18
C GLY A 103 -14.57 -10.56 30.22
N ALA A 104 -13.54 -11.19 30.78
CA ALA A 104 -12.62 -12.12 30.13
C ALA A 104 -13.00 -13.56 30.49
N GLY A 105 -12.72 -14.51 29.60
CA GLY A 105 -12.51 -15.95 29.88
C GLY A 105 -11.30 -16.39 29.03
N GLY A 106 -10.24 -17.00 29.55
CA GLY A 106 -10.14 -18.31 30.23
C GLY A 106 -9.76 -19.37 29.18
N LEU A 107 -8.65 -20.13 29.21
CA LEU A 107 -8.18 -21.05 30.26
C LEU A 107 -6.71 -21.53 30.07
N SER A 108 -6.03 -21.76 31.21
CA SER A 108 -4.99 -22.75 31.65
C SER A 108 -3.87 -23.27 30.71
N GLY A 109 -2.64 -23.59 31.14
CA GLY A 109 -2.02 -23.74 32.47
C GLY A 109 -1.02 -24.93 32.51
N GLY A 110 0.07 -24.84 33.29
CA GLY A 110 1.01 -25.95 33.60
C GLY A 110 2.50 -25.54 33.74
N THR A 111 2.96 -24.99 34.87
CA THR A 111 3.66 -25.62 36.03
C THR A 111 5.18 -25.86 35.88
N GLY A 112 5.96 -25.38 36.88
CA GLY A 112 7.28 -25.93 37.23
C GLY A 112 8.27 -24.92 37.82
N ALA A 113 8.42 -24.90 39.15
CA ALA A 113 9.37 -24.08 39.91
C ALA A 113 10.67 -24.85 40.23
N SER A 114 11.80 -24.15 40.45
CA SER A 114 12.68 -24.30 41.64
C SER A 114 14.02 -23.54 41.54
N GLY A 115 14.52 -23.09 42.70
CA GLY A 115 15.90 -22.69 43.00
C GLY A 115 16.15 -21.18 42.95
N GLY A 116 16.67 -20.48 43.95
CA GLY A 116 17.21 -20.79 45.27
C GLY A 116 17.88 -19.50 45.77
N ALA A 117 17.65 -19.09 47.02
CA ALA A 117 18.18 -17.86 47.59
C ALA A 117 19.25 -18.15 48.64
N GLY A 118 20.38 -17.45 48.55
CA GLY A 118 21.46 -17.41 49.53
C GLY A 118 21.73 -15.99 50.02
N VAL A 119 21.31 -15.74 51.27
CA VAL A 119 21.79 -14.84 52.35
C VAL A 119 22.85 -13.73 52.12
N LEU A 120 22.40 -12.49 52.40
CA LEU A 120 22.81 -11.47 53.41
C LEU A 120 24.27 -10.99 53.67
N SER A 121 24.32 -9.66 53.91
CA SER A 121 25.28 -8.81 54.70
C SER A 121 26.36 -8.10 53.87
N GLY A 122 26.72 -6.82 54.06
CA GLY A 122 26.39 -5.75 55.01
C GLY A 122 27.49 -4.65 54.94
N GLY A 123 27.21 -3.42 55.42
CA GLY A 123 28.22 -2.40 55.80
C GLY A 123 28.63 -1.37 54.72
N THR A 124 28.11 -0.13 54.71
CA THR A 124 28.58 1.11 55.38
C THR A 124 29.83 1.79 54.80
N GLY A 125 29.71 3.08 54.43
CA GLY A 125 30.82 4.05 54.44
C GLY A 125 30.90 4.99 53.23
N ALA A 126 30.65 6.28 53.45
CA ALA A 126 30.99 7.42 52.56
C ALA A 126 32.07 8.29 53.26
N PRO A 127 32.46 9.49 52.76
CA PRO A 127 33.19 9.81 51.53
C PRO A 127 34.45 10.71 51.80
N GLY A 128 35.20 11.08 50.76
CA GLY A 128 36.20 12.17 50.78
C GLY A 128 37.24 11.97 49.67
N LEU A 129 37.43 12.81 48.64
CA LEU A 129 37.67 14.26 48.46
C LEU A 129 39.13 14.52 48.03
N SER A 130 39.26 15.31 46.94
CA SER A 130 40.43 16.10 46.49
C SER A 130 41.69 15.34 46.03
N GLY A 131 42.44 15.76 45.01
CA GLY A 131 42.42 16.98 44.20
C GLY A 131 43.85 17.32 43.73
N GLY A 132 43.98 17.71 42.45
CA GLY A 132 45.11 18.46 41.86
C GLY A 132 46.37 17.65 41.48
N THR A 133 47.24 18.06 40.56
CA THR A 133 47.30 19.08 39.49
C THR A 133 48.73 19.02 38.91
N GLY A 134 48.90 19.17 37.59
CA GLY A 134 50.16 19.58 36.92
C GLY A 134 51.24 18.49 36.77
N GLY A 135 52.05 18.44 35.73
CA GLY A 135 52.22 19.29 34.55
C GLY A 135 53.34 18.74 33.65
N ALA A 136 53.26 19.12 32.38
CA ALA A 136 54.31 19.28 31.35
C ALA A 136 55.50 18.29 31.23
N GLY A 137 55.68 17.80 29.99
CA GLY A 137 56.97 17.95 29.29
C GLY A 137 57.58 16.73 28.61
N SER A 138 57.80 16.89 27.30
CA SER A 138 58.93 16.32 26.50
C SER A 138 58.71 15.00 25.74
N GLY A 139 58.77 15.08 24.40
CA GLY A 139 59.33 14.00 23.56
C GLY A 139 60.87 14.02 23.63
N PRO A 140 61.64 13.16 22.90
CA PRO A 140 61.32 12.60 21.58
C PRO A 140 61.77 11.12 21.33
N SER A 141 61.58 10.67 20.08
CA SER A 141 62.42 9.72 19.32
C SER A 141 62.22 8.20 19.45
N ALA A 142 61.77 7.63 18.31
CA ALA A 142 62.21 6.43 17.59
C ALA A 142 62.63 5.15 18.36
N GLY A 143 61.94 4.06 18.02
CA GLY A 143 62.41 2.68 18.21
C GLY A 143 61.40 1.67 17.66
N ALA A 144 61.71 1.04 16.53
CA ALA A 144 61.07 -0.22 16.10
C ALA A 144 61.44 -1.35 17.10
N PRO A 145 60.59 -2.37 17.31
CA PRO A 145 60.55 -3.55 16.42
C PRO A 145 59.10 -4.02 16.18
N GLY A 146 58.76 -4.78 15.15
CA GLY A 146 59.20 -6.13 14.85
C GLY A 146 57.97 -6.85 14.28
N ALA A 147 58.12 -7.44 13.11
CA ALA A 147 57.05 -8.07 12.36
C ALA A 147 56.51 -9.32 13.08
N SER A 148 55.18 -9.43 13.16
CA SER A 148 54.46 -10.66 13.45
C SER A 148 53.32 -10.78 12.44
N ALA A 149 53.54 -11.66 11.47
CA ALA A 149 52.57 -12.37 10.62
C ALA A 149 51.17 -11.74 10.47
N GLY A 150 50.98 -11.06 9.34
CA GLY A 150 49.65 -10.79 8.80
C GLY A 150 48.94 -12.10 8.49
N LEU A 151 47.86 -12.37 9.22
CA LEU A 151 46.74 -13.11 8.68
C LEU A 151 46.08 -12.19 7.66
N ALA A 152 46.40 -12.44 6.40
CA ALA A 152 45.77 -11.79 5.26
C ALA A 152 44.25 -11.90 5.42
N ALA A 153 43.62 -10.76 5.68
CA ALA A 153 42.24 -10.55 5.27
C ALA A 153 42.20 -10.90 3.78
N GLY A 154 41.47 -11.95 3.43
CA GLY A 154 41.17 -12.25 2.05
C GLY A 154 40.36 -11.10 1.47
N THR A 155 41.05 -10.11 0.90
CA THR A 155 40.49 -9.24 -0.11
C THR A 155 40.31 -10.10 -1.37
N GLY A 156 39.13 -10.68 -1.50
CA GLY A 156 38.79 -11.60 -2.59
C GLY A 156 37.31 -11.51 -2.90
N GLY A 157 36.95 -10.49 -3.67
CA GLY A 157 35.62 -10.27 -4.20
C GLY A 157 35.43 -8.80 -4.53
N SER A 158 35.75 -8.41 -5.76
CA SER A 158 35.07 -7.28 -6.40
C SER A 158 33.56 -7.55 -6.27
N GLY A 159 32.95 -6.90 -5.29
CA GLY A 159 31.53 -7.09 -4.96
C GLY A 159 30.69 -6.36 -6.00
N ASP A 160 30.57 -6.95 -7.18
CA ASP A 160 29.69 -6.45 -8.24
C ASP A 160 28.26 -6.48 -7.70
N SER A 161 27.57 -5.34 -7.74
CA SER A 161 26.21 -5.24 -7.23
C SER A 161 25.31 -6.13 -8.09
N LEU A 162 24.26 -6.72 -7.52
CA LEU A 162 23.29 -7.48 -8.33
C LEU A 162 22.72 -6.66 -9.49
N ALA A 163 22.71 -5.34 -9.37
CA ALA A 163 22.29 -4.44 -10.45
C ALA A 163 23.14 -4.58 -11.72
N ASP A 164 24.40 -5.00 -11.60
CA ASP A 164 25.37 -5.09 -12.71
C ASP A 164 25.27 -6.43 -13.48
N ASP A 165 24.57 -7.43 -12.91
CA ASP A 165 24.32 -8.70 -13.58
C ASP A 165 23.48 -8.50 -14.86
N PRO A 166 23.77 -9.24 -15.94
CA PRO A 166 23.02 -9.12 -17.19
C PRO A 166 21.53 -9.45 -17.00
N PRO A 167 20.62 -8.84 -17.79
CA PRO A 167 19.20 -9.15 -17.75
C PRO A 167 18.92 -10.65 -17.98
N PRO A 168 17.88 -11.23 -17.34
CA PRO A 168 17.52 -12.62 -17.58
C PRO A 168 17.06 -12.84 -19.03
N PRO A 169 17.12 -14.08 -19.54
CA PRO A 169 16.50 -14.43 -20.80
C PRO A 169 15.03 -14.01 -20.85
N GLY A 170 14.63 -13.33 -21.92
CA GLY A 170 13.27 -12.82 -22.10
C GLY A 170 13.00 -11.44 -21.48
N ALA A 171 13.94 -10.87 -20.73
CA ALA A 171 13.81 -9.48 -20.28
C ALA A 171 13.96 -8.50 -21.44
N PRO A 172 13.17 -7.41 -21.48
CA PRO A 172 13.41 -6.33 -22.41
C PRO A 172 14.77 -5.67 -22.13
N ALA A 173 15.36 -5.05 -23.15
CA ALA A 173 16.60 -4.28 -22.98
C ALA A 173 16.41 -3.20 -21.89
N PRO A 174 17.37 -3.00 -20.97
CA PRO A 174 17.34 -1.93 -20.00
C PRO A 174 17.14 -0.56 -20.66
N ILE A 175 16.14 0.19 -20.20
CA ILE A 175 15.89 1.57 -20.63
C ILE A 175 16.68 2.48 -19.71
N ALA A 176 17.44 3.43 -20.26
CA ALA A 176 18.18 4.39 -19.44
C ALA A 176 17.23 5.33 -18.67
N CYS A 177 17.69 5.83 -17.52
CA CYS A 177 17.00 6.91 -16.83
C CYS A 177 16.93 8.16 -17.73
N LEU A 178 15.81 8.86 -17.66
CA LEU A 178 15.67 10.22 -18.18
C LEU A 178 16.50 11.15 -17.30
N ASP A 179 17.21 12.08 -17.93
CA ASP A 179 17.99 13.12 -17.27
C ASP A 179 17.60 14.51 -17.84
N PRO A 180 16.93 15.37 -17.05
CA PRO A 180 16.45 15.11 -15.69
C PRO A 180 15.23 14.13 -15.69
N PRO A 181 14.95 13.46 -14.55
CA PRO A 181 13.74 12.66 -14.39
C PRO A 181 12.48 13.55 -14.39
N PRO A 182 11.28 12.96 -14.57
CA PRO A 182 10.01 13.69 -14.45
C PRO A 182 9.94 14.49 -13.15
N PRO A 183 9.40 15.73 -13.18
CA PRO A 183 9.30 16.56 -11.99
C PRO A 183 8.64 15.82 -10.82
N GLY A 184 9.31 15.82 -9.67
CA GLY A 184 8.82 15.18 -8.45
C GLY A 184 8.97 13.65 -8.40
N MET A 185 9.72 13.04 -9.33
CA MET A 185 9.98 11.60 -9.34
C MET A 185 11.48 11.28 -9.33
N ALA A 186 11.85 10.16 -8.72
CA ALA A 186 13.17 9.56 -8.83
C ALA A 186 13.18 8.44 -9.87
N CYS A 187 14.24 8.33 -10.65
CA CYS A 187 14.49 7.16 -11.50
C CYS A 187 15.00 6.00 -10.66
N ILE A 188 14.42 4.82 -10.85
CA ILE A 188 14.95 3.55 -10.34
C ILE A 188 15.44 2.74 -11.55
N PRO A 189 16.77 2.57 -11.73
CA PRO A 189 17.31 1.89 -12.88
C PRO A 189 16.85 0.43 -12.98
N ALA A 190 16.79 -0.07 -14.23
CA ALA A 190 16.61 -1.48 -14.52
C ALA A 190 17.69 -2.34 -13.85
N GLY A 191 17.39 -3.61 -13.63
CA GLY A 191 18.35 -4.57 -13.10
C GLY A 191 17.77 -5.45 -12.01
N TRP A 192 18.58 -6.42 -11.58
CA TRP A 192 18.22 -7.34 -10.52
C TRP A 192 18.14 -6.64 -9.16
N PHE A 193 17.31 -7.20 -8.28
CA PHE A 193 17.36 -6.93 -6.86
C PHE A 193 16.94 -8.16 -6.04
N LEU A 194 17.36 -8.20 -4.77
CA LEU A 194 16.86 -9.17 -3.80
C LEU A 194 15.53 -8.70 -3.22
N ARG A 195 14.47 -9.44 -3.54
CA ARG A 195 13.16 -9.26 -2.93
C ARG A 195 12.95 -10.24 -1.78
N GLY A 196 12.23 -9.81 -0.76
CA GLY A 196 11.91 -10.63 0.40
C GLY A 196 13.12 -10.82 1.31
N SER A 197 12.99 -11.76 2.23
CA SER A 197 14.05 -12.12 3.17
C SER A 197 13.80 -13.52 3.71
N ASP A 198 14.82 -14.38 3.72
CA ASP A 198 14.72 -15.74 4.28
C ASP A 198 14.64 -15.75 5.81
N THR A 199 15.19 -14.73 6.46
CA THR A 199 15.22 -14.58 7.91
C THR A 199 14.14 -13.63 8.44
N GLY A 200 13.51 -12.84 7.56
CA GLY A 200 12.44 -11.90 7.88
C GLY A 200 11.09 -12.57 8.19
N PRO A 201 9.99 -11.82 8.25
CA PRO A 201 8.66 -12.38 8.53
C PRO A 201 8.22 -13.43 7.49
N GLU A 202 7.43 -14.41 7.91
CA GLU A 202 6.96 -15.52 7.04
C GLU A 202 6.31 -15.02 5.73
N HIS A 203 5.55 -13.93 5.81
CA HIS A 203 4.88 -13.38 4.63
C HIS A 203 5.84 -12.85 3.56
N ALA A 204 7.08 -12.55 3.93
CA ALA A 204 8.12 -12.04 3.03
C ALA A 204 9.12 -13.12 2.58
N ARG A 205 8.83 -14.40 2.85
CA ARG A 205 9.67 -15.55 2.47
C ARG A 205 9.13 -16.28 1.22
N PRO A 206 10.01 -16.90 0.41
CA PRO A 206 11.47 -16.84 0.50
C PRO A 206 12.03 -15.53 -0.08
N GLN A 207 13.32 -15.28 0.16
CA GLN A 207 14.07 -14.30 -0.63
C GLN A 207 14.25 -14.83 -2.06
N ALA A 208 14.15 -13.94 -3.04
CA ALA A 208 14.36 -14.28 -4.44
C ALA A 208 14.96 -13.12 -5.22
N ARG A 209 15.70 -13.44 -6.29
CA ARG A 209 16.12 -12.46 -7.28
C ARG A 209 14.95 -12.12 -8.20
N VAL A 210 14.68 -10.84 -8.35
CA VAL A 210 13.68 -10.30 -9.28
C VAL A 210 14.36 -9.27 -10.17
N TRP A 211 14.04 -9.29 -11.46
CA TRP A 211 14.51 -8.28 -12.39
C TRP A 211 13.39 -7.27 -12.64
N LEU A 212 13.71 -5.98 -12.54
CA LEU A 212 12.78 -4.91 -12.89
C LEU A 212 13.36 -4.08 -14.04
N GLN A 213 12.50 -3.68 -14.97
CA GLN A 213 12.80 -2.61 -15.93
C GLN A 213 12.88 -1.26 -15.20
N THR A 214 13.53 -0.27 -15.80
CA THR A 214 13.55 1.11 -15.32
C THR A 214 12.15 1.68 -15.17
N TYR A 215 11.92 2.29 -14.02
CA TYR A 215 10.66 2.95 -13.66
C TYR A 215 10.97 4.14 -12.76
N TYR A 216 9.92 4.89 -12.42
CA TYR A 216 10.02 6.09 -11.62
C TYR A 216 9.06 5.99 -10.45
N LEU A 217 9.45 6.52 -9.30
CA LEU A 217 8.62 6.67 -8.12
C LEU A 217 8.53 8.12 -7.71
N ASP A 218 7.37 8.55 -7.23
CA ASP A 218 7.25 9.86 -6.59
C ASP A 218 8.24 9.96 -5.42
N LEU A 219 8.92 11.11 -5.32
CA LEU A 219 9.90 11.38 -4.27
C LEU A 219 9.30 11.24 -2.86
N ASN A 220 8.04 11.66 -2.72
CA ASN A 220 7.30 11.68 -1.47
C ASN A 220 6.01 10.87 -1.60
N GLU A 221 5.43 10.52 -0.45
CA GLU A 221 4.02 10.16 -0.37
C GLU A 221 3.16 11.30 -0.92
N VAL A 222 2.03 10.97 -1.56
CA VAL A 222 1.08 12.00 -2.05
C VAL A 222 0.56 12.79 -0.87
N THR A 223 0.69 14.12 -0.94
CA THR A 223 0.29 15.01 0.14
C THR A 223 -1.21 15.27 0.16
N TYR A 224 -1.72 15.69 1.31
CA TYR A 224 -3.11 16.12 1.44
C TYR A 224 -3.45 17.23 0.44
N ALA A 225 -2.59 18.24 0.28
CA ALA A 225 -2.83 19.35 -0.64
C ALA A 225 -2.95 18.88 -2.10
N GLU A 226 -2.09 17.97 -2.53
CA GLU A 226 -2.12 17.41 -3.88
C GLU A 226 -3.39 16.60 -4.14
N TYR A 227 -3.80 15.75 -3.20
CA TYR A 227 -5.05 14.99 -3.31
C TYR A 227 -6.26 15.95 -3.37
N LYS A 228 -6.29 16.97 -2.51
CA LYS A 228 -7.36 17.98 -2.51
C LYS A 228 -7.39 18.81 -3.79
N ALA A 229 -6.24 19.11 -4.40
CA ALA A 229 -6.19 19.77 -5.70
C ALA A 229 -6.81 18.90 -6.80
N CYS A 230 -6.54 17.58 -6.79
CA CYS A 230 -7.17 16.64 -7.72
C CYS A 230 -8.71 16.56 -7.53
N VAL A 231 -9.18 16.54 -6.28
CA VAL A 231 -10.62 16.58 -5.95
C VAL A 231 -11.24 17.90 -6.42
N LYS A 232 -10.60 19.04 -6.18
CA LYS A 232 -11.06 20.36 -6.64
C LYS A 232 -11.16 20.42 -8.17
N ALA A 233 -10.24 19.76 -8.87
CA ALA A 233 -10.27 19.60 -10.32
C ALA A 233 -11.31 18.57 -10.81
N LYS A 234 -12.07 17.93 -9.91
CA LYS A 234 -13.06 16.88 -10.21
C LYS A 234 -12.46 15.64 -10.90
N ARG A 235 -11.19 15.34 -10.62
CA ARG A 235 -10.46 14.19 -11.18
C ARG A 235 -10.25 13.06 -10.19
N CYS A 236 -10.49 13.30 -8.89
CA CYS A 236 -10.36 12.33 -7.81
C CYS A 236 -11.62 12.28 -6.93
N ASP A 237 -11.83 11.14 -6.26
CA ASP A 237 -12.98 10.93 -5.39
C ASP A 237 -12.91 11.81 -4.12
N PRO A 238 -13.92 12.66 -3.84
CA PRO A 238 -13.95 13.52 -2.66
C PRO A 238 -14.08 12.75 -1.33
N LYS A 239 -14.46 11.48 -1.35
CA LYS A 239 -14.55 10.60 -0.16
C LYS A 239 -13.19 10.09 0.30
N GLY A 240 -12.13 10.30 -0.48
CA GLY A 240 -10.76 10.00 -0.05
C GLY A 240 -10.23 11.07 0.91
N GLY A 241 -9.64 10.61 2.01
CA GLY A 241 -8.98 11.49 2.97
C GLY A 241 -9.16 11.04 4.42
N PRO A 242 -8.62 11.82 5.36
CA PRO A 242 -8.59 11.45 6.76
C PRO A 242 -9.99 11.57 7.39
N ALA A 243 -10.28 10.66 8.32
CA ALA A 243 -11.48 10.75 9.16
C ALA A 243 -11.32 11.75 10.33
N TYR A 244 -10.08 12.21 10.60
CA TYR A 244 -9.77 13.14 11.67
C TYR A 244 -9.22 14.45 11.11
N SER A 245 -9.69 15.56 11.67
CA SER A 245 -9.42 16.94 11.22
C SER A 245 -8.02 17.46 11.54
N ASP A 246 -7.13 16.64 12.06
CA ASP A 246 -5.76 17.03 12.39
C ASP A 246 -4.70 16.33 11.52
N PHE A 247 -5.17 15.52 10.55
CA PHE A 247 -4.37 14.80 9.55
C PHE A 247 -4.57 15.43 8.14
N ASP A 248 -5.02 16.68 8.08
CA ASP A 248 -5.38 17.42 6.87
C ASP A 248 -4.41 18.58 6.58
N ARG A 249 -3.22 18.57 7.18
CA ARG A 249 -2.22 19.61 6.91
C ARG A 249 -1.70 19.49 5.48
N PRO A 250 -1.50 20.61 4.76
CA PRO A 250 -1.16 20.58 3.33
C PRO A 250 0.00 19.67 2.93
N LYS A 251 1.06 19.62 3.75
CA LYS A 251 2.30 18.87 3.48
C LYS A 251 2.37 17.50 4.17
N GLN A 252 1.35 17.09 4.92
CA GLN A 252 1.27 15.73 5.43
C GLN A 252 0.87 14.78 4.29
N PRO A 253 1.26 13.50 4.36
CA PRO A 253 0.71 12.49 3.48
C PRO A 253 -0.82 12.48 3.57
N VAL A 254 -1.49 12.25 2.45
CA VAL A 254 -2.92 11.95 2.47
C VAL A 254 -3.10 10.57 3.11
N ASN A 255 -3.95 10.50 4.13
CA ASN A 255 -4.22 9.27 4.87
C ASN A 255 -5.71 8.96 4.89
N GLY A 256 -6.05 7.69 5.13
CA GLY A 256 -7.44 7.25 5.18
C GLY A 256 -8.05 6.97 3.81
N VAL A 257 -7.22 6.96 2.75
CA VAL A 257 -7.68 6.59 1.41
C VAL A 257 -7.77 5.08 1.27
N ASN A 258 -8.73 4.63 0.49
CA ASN A 258 -8.81 3.22 0.08
C ASN A 258 -7.97 3.00 -1.18
N TRP A 259 -7.79 1.74 -1.58
CA TRP A 259 -6.94 1.39 -2.72
C TRP A 259 -7.44 2.01 -4.03
N PHE A 260 -8.76 2.06 -4.23
CA PHE A 260 -9.37 2.61 -5.44
C PHE A 260 -9.19 4.14 -5.55
N HIS A 261 -9.22 4.86 -4.43
CA HIS A 261 -8.91 6.29 -4.40
C HIS A 261 -7.45 6.55 -4.78
N ALA A 262 -6.52 5.73 -4.27
CA ALA A 262 -5.09 5.83 -4.57
C ALA A 262 -4.80 5.53 -6.05
N GLU A 263 -5.35 4.43 -6.58
CA GLU A 263 -5.23 4.07 -8.00
C GLU A 263 -5.85 5.13 -8.92
N GLY A 264 -7.03 5.63 -8.57
CA GLY A 264 -7.71 6.70 -9.32
C GLY A 264 -6.91 8.00 -9.33
N TYR A 265 -6.29 8.38 -8.21
CA TYR A 265 -5.41 9.56 -8.16
C TYR A 265 -4.21 9.39 -9.08
N CYS A 266 -3.49 8.26 -9.00
CA CYS A 266 -2.30 8.06 -9.83
C CYS A 266 -2.65 8.08 -11.31
N LYS A 267 -3.75 7.42 -11.72
CA LYS A 267 -4.26 7.49 -13.10
C LYS A 267 -4.59 8.92 -13.53
N ALA A 268 -5.22 9.71 -12.66
CA ALA A 268 -5.47 11.12 -12.92
C ALA A 268 -4.17 11.94 -13.07
N GLN A 269 -3.05 11.50 -12.53
CA GLN A 269 -1.75 12.17 -12.75
C GLN A 269 -1.00 11.64 -13.98
N GLY A 270 -1.57 10.74 -14.78
CA GLY A 270 -0.83 10.05 -15.86
C GLY A 270 0.22 9.08 -15.33
N LYS A 271 -0.01 8.56 -14.12
CA LYS A 271 0.84 7.64 -13.36
C LYS A 271 0.02 6.38 -13.02
N ARG A 272 0.61 5.49 -12.21
CA ARG A 272 -0.02 4.29 -11.65
C ARG A 272 0.43 4.06 -10.22
N LEU A 273 -0.17 3.11 -9.52
CA LEU A 273 0.43 2.61 -8.28
C LEU A 273 1.68 1.77 -8.62
N PRO A 274 2.73 1.79 -7.77
CA PRO A 274 3.84 0.86 -7.92
C PRO A 274 3.38 -0.58 -7.70
N SER A 275 4.04 -1.55 -8.35
CA SER A 275 3.96 -2.93 -7.89
C SER A 275 4.67 -3.09 -6.54
N GLU A 276 4.37 -4.16 -5.81
CA GLU A 276 5.06 -4.48 -4.55
C GLU A 276 6.57 -4.61 -4.77
N ALA A 277 6.97 -5.24 -5.89
CA ALA A 277 8.37 -5.40 -6.25
C ALA A 277 9.04 -4.05 -6.57
N GLN A 278 8.37 -3.17 -7.31
CA GLN A 278 8.83 -1.81 -7.58
C GLN A 278 9.00 -1.03 -6.28
N TRP A 279 7.98 -0.99 -5.43
CA TRP A 279 8.08 -0.30 -4.15
C TRP A 279 9.26 -0.80 -3.31
N GLU A 280 9.45 -2.13 -3.25
CA GLU A 280 10.50 -2.75 -2.45
C GLU A 280 11.91 -2.48 -3.00
N LYS A 281 12.12 -2.57 -4.31
CA LYS A 281 13.42 -2.18 -4.92
C LYS A 281 13.71 -0.71 -4.64
N GLY A 282 12.71 0.17 -4.79
CA GLY A 282 12.85 1.60 -4.47
C GLY A 282 13.22 1.85 -3.01
N ALA A 283 12.69 1.05 -2.08
CA ALA A 283 13.02 1.16 -0.67
C ALA A 283 14.40 0.59 -0.33
N ARG A 284 14.80 -0.55 -0.91
CA ARG A 284 15.91 -1.37 -0.40
C ARG A 284 17.17 -1.38 -1.27
N GLY A 285 17.05 -1.01 -2.55
CA GLY A 285 18.15 -1.18 -3.50
C GLY A 285 18.33 -2.62 -4.03
N PRO A 286 19.34 -2.83 -4.89
CA PRO A 286 19.62 -4.13 -5.52
C PRO A 286 20.02 -5.19 -4.50
N ASP A 287 20.81 -4.83 -3.50
CA ASP A 287 21.38 -5.78 -2.54
C ASP A 287 20.42 -6.09 -1.37
N GLY A 288 19.21 -5.51 -1.39
CA GLY A 288 18.14 -5.87 -0.46
C GLY A 288 18.39 -5.43 1.00
N ALA A 289 18.86 -4.21 1.23
CA ALA A 289 18.97 -3.65 2.58
C ALA A 289 17.64 -3.70 3.35
N LEU A 290 17.65 -3.77 4.68
CA LEU A 290 16.43 -3.81 5.50
C LEU A 290 15.64 -2.49 5.43
N HIS A 291 16.34 -1.36 5.38
CA HIS A 291 15.79 -0.01 5.33
C HIS A 291 16.40 0.82 4.18
N PRO A 292 15.81 1.98 3.83
CA PRO A 292 16.34 2.87 2.79
C PRO A 292 17.74 3.43 3.01
N TRP A 293 18.24 3.34 4.24
CA TRP A 293 19.56 3.78 4.68
C TRP A 293 20.49 2.62 5.05
N GLY A 294 20.13 1.36 4.76
CA GLY A 294 20.91 0.18 5.13
C GLY A 294 20.23 -0.68 6.20
N ASP A 295 21.04 -1.45 6.93
CA ASP A 295 20.54 -2.42 7.93
C ASP A 295 20.51 -1.88 9.37
N GLU A 296 20.93 -0.63 9.56
CA GLU A 296 20.85 0.05 10.85
C GLU A 296 19.39 0.21 11.31
N PRO A 297 19.09 0.00 12.60
CA PRO A 297 17.72 0.04 13.11
C PRO A 297 16.97 1.34 12.79
N ALA A 298 15.68 1.21 12.49
CA ALA A 298 14.79 2.36 12.37
C ALA A 298 14.62 3.07 13.72
N THR A 299 14.99 4.34 13.76
CA THR A 299 14.79 5.26 14.89
C THR A 299 14.01 6.48 14.45
N CYS A 300 13.51 7.26 15.41
CA CYS A 300 12.82 8.51 15.13
C CYS A 300 13.66 9.60 14.45
N GLU A 301 14.98 9.42 14.38
CA GLU A 301 15.91 10.27 13.60
C GLU A 301 15.93 9.91 12.11
N ARG A 302 15.50 8.69 11.74
CA ARG A 302 15.52 8.19 10.35
C ARG A 302 14.13 7.98 9.76
N ALA A 303 13.14 7.69 10.60
CA ALA A 303 11.77 7.40 10.21
C ALA A 303 10.76 8.03 11.17
N ILE A 304 9.51 8.17 10.72
CA ILE A 304 8.41 8.60 11.58
C ILE A 304 7.64 7.38 12.05
N LEU A 305 7.85 6.98 13.31
CA LEU A 305 7.34 5.71 13.87
C LEU A 305 6.89 5.89 15.32
N LYS A 306 6.45 4.80 15.96
CA LYS A 306 6.21 4.73 17.40
C LYS A 306 7.46 4.24 18.12
N ASP A 307 7.98 5.02 19.06
CA ASP A 307 9.06 4.61 19.96
C ASP A 307 8.67 4.81 21.43
N ALA A 308 9.66 4.84 22.33
CA ALA A 308 9.46 5.09 23.76
C ALA A 308 8.84 6.46 24.06
N THR A 309 8.95 7.44 23.16
CA THR A 309 8.34 8.77 23.29
C THR A 309 6.86 8.77 22.85
N GLY A 310 6.40 7.71 22.19
CA GLY A 310 5.03 7.53 21.72
C GLY A 310 4.92 7.48 20.20
N ARG A 311 3.68 7.46 19.70
CA ARG A 311 3.39 7.42 18.24
C ARG A 311 3.84 8.72 17.56
N GLY A 312 4.29 8.60 16.32
CA GLY A 312 4.78 9.74 15.53
C GLY A 312 5.92 10.47 16.21
N CYS A 313 6.85 9.74 16.81
CA CYS A 313 8.02 10.29 17.50
C CYS A 313 7.63 11.30 18.59
N GLY A 314 6.65 10.91 19.41
CA GLY A 314 6.16 11.70 20.54
C GLY A 314 5.29 12.91 20.16
N VAL A 315 4.99 13.11 18.88
CA VAL A 315 4.09 14.20 18.46
C VAL A 315 2.66 13.87 18.85
N LYS A 316 2.06 14.70 19.71
CA LYS A 316 0.70 14.52 20.20
C LYS A 316 -0.34 15.03 19.20
N LYS A 317 -1.51 14.37 19.19
CA LYS A 317 -2.73 14.84 18.53
C LYS A 317 -3.18 16.18 19.09
N GLN A 318 -3.85 16.98 18.27
CA GLN A 318 -4.64 18.10 18.80
C GLN A 318 -5.95 17.57 19.39
N GLY A 319 -6.24 17.92 20.65
CA GLY A 319 -7.58 17.80 21.23
C GLY A 319 -8.06 16.45 21.78
N SER A 320 -7.22 15.40 21.91
CA SER A 320 -7.58 14.21 22.73
C SER A 320 -6.37 13.37 23.18
N LYS A 321 -6.63 12.48 24.15
CA LYS A 321 -5.77 11.61 25.00
C LYS A 321 -4.30 11.37 24.55
N PRO A 322 -3.37 11.24 25.54
CA PRO A 322 -1.90 11.30 25.37
C PRO A 322 -1.24 10.32 24.37
N ASP A 323 -1.95 9.33 23.82
CA ASP A 323 -1.36 8.24 23.00
C ASP A 323 -1.75 8.25 21.51
N THR A 324 -2.11 9.41 20.93
CA THR A 324 -2.68 9.47 19.58
C THR A 324 -1.82 10.24 18.58
N GLY A 325 -0.55 9.88 18.43
CA GLY A 325 0.34 10.55 17.48
C GLY A 325 -0.13 10.55 16.02
N ARG A 326 0.56 11.34 15.19
CA ARG A 326 0.13 11.73 13.82
C ARG A 326 1.27 11.64 12.80
N PRO A 327 0.98 11.63 11.48
CA PRO A 327 2.03 11.77 10.47
C PRO A 327 2.75 13.10 10.58
N TRP A 328 3.97 13.15 10.08
CA TRP A 328 4.72 14.38 9.90
C TRP A 328 4.58 14.87 8.45
N GLU A 329 5.14 16.05 8.17
CA GLU A 329 5.27 16.49 6.78
C GLU A 329 6.16 15.51 6.02
N VAL A 330 5.82 15.25 4.76
CA VAL A 330 6.64 14.42 3.87
C VAL A 330 8.03 15.02 3.72
N GLY A 331 9.04 14.17 3.58
CA GLY A 331 10.44 14.58 3.43
C GLY A 331 11.05 15.19 4.70
N SER A 332 10.47 14.93 5.87
CA SER A 332 10.99 15.44 7.16
C SER A 332 12.19 14.66 7.70
N ARG A 333 12.60 13.59 6.99
CA ARG A 333 13.77 12.77 7.27
C ARG A 333 14.65 12.67 6.04
N ALA A 334 15.89 12.20 6.21
CA ALA A 334 16.82 12.05 5.10
C ALA A 334 16.27 11.06 4.06
N PRO A 335 16.46 11.32 2.75
CA PRO A 335 16.01 10.38 1.72
C PRO A 335 16.88 9.11 1.73
N GLY A 336 16.33 8.02 1.20
CA GLY A 336 17.07 6.80 0.94
C GLY A 336 18.00 6.89 -0.27
N ARG A 337 18.62 5.77 -0.62
CA ARG A 337 19.65 5.68 -1.68
C ARG A 337 19.24 6.16 -3.08
N TYR A 338 17.94 6.15 -3.40
CA TYR A 338 17.41 6.66 -4.67
C TYR A 338 16.81 8.06 -4.57
N GLY A 339 17.00 8.77 -3.46
CA GLY A 339 16.39 10.09 -3.25
C GLY A 339 14.92 10.04 -2.82
N LEU A 340 14.38 8.85 -2.54
CA LEU A 340 13.01 8.65 -2.06
C LEU A 340 12.91 8.92 -0.55
N TYR A 341 11.94 9.73 -0.15
CA TYR A 341 11.65 10.04 1.24
C TYR A 341 10.61 9.09 1.82
N ASP A 342 10.63 8.91 3.14
CA ASP A 342 9.58 8.25 3.93
C ASP A 342 9.21 6.81 3.48
N MET A 343 10.10 6.11 2.77
CA MET A 343 9.92 4.69 2.41
C MET A 343 9.93 3.76 3.65
N SER A 344 10.16 4.29 4.84
CA SER A 344 10.04 3.58 6.12
C SER A 344 9.44 4.51 7.18
N GLY A 345 8.29 4.14 7.73
CA GLY A 345 7.52 4.97 8.65
C GLY A 345 6.59 5.94 7.92
N ASN A 346 6.23 7.02 8.60
CA ASN A 346 5.23 8.01 8.20
C ASN A 346 3.90 7.35 7.78
N SER A 347 3.60 7.14 6.51
CA SER A 347 2.37 6.50 6.06
C SER A 347 2.59 5.10 5.52
N TRP A 348 1.65 4.20 5.81
CA TRP A 348 1.56 2.94 5.08
C TRP A 348 1.12 3.24 3.65
N GLU A 349 1.79 2.66 2.66
CA GLU A 349 1.56 2.99 1.25
C GLU A 349 0.91 1.85 0.47
N TRP A 350 -0.23 2.13 -0.17
CA TRP A 350 -0.84 1.18 -1.10
C TRP A 350 0.08 0.88 -2.29
N VAL A 351 0.19 -0.41 -2.63
CA VAL A 351 0.78 -0.90 -3.89
C VAL A 351 -0.28 -1.59 -4.74
N ALA A 352 0.00 -1.85 -6.01
CA ALA A 352 -0.96 -2.41 -6.96
C ALA A 352 -1.39 -3.84 -6.59
N ASP A 353 -0.48 -4.64 -6.04
CA ASP A 353 -0.56 -6.10 -5.94
C ASP A 353 -1.66 -6.62 -5.01
N TRP A 354 -2.19 -7.79 -5.36
CA TRP A 354 -3.05 -8.61 -4.49
C TRP A 354 -2.21 -9.43 -3.51
N PHE A 355 -2.69 -9.55 -2.28
CA PHE A 355 -1.99 -10.25 -1.23
C PHE A 355 -2.07 -11.77 -1.36
N THR A 356 -0.91 -12.42 -1.20
CA THR A 356 -0.73 -13.84 -0.89
C THR A 356 -0.09 -13.98 0.48
N ARG A 357 -0.32 -15.09 1.20
CA ARG A 357 0.21 -15.20 2.57
C ARG A 357 1.72 -15.15 2.65
N SER A 358 2.42 -15.58 1.60
CA SER A 358 3.88 -15.52 1.46
C SER A 358 4.29 -15.38 -0.01
N TYR A 359 5.57 -15.12 -0.28
CA TYR A 359 6.10 -15.25 -1.65
C TYR A 359 6.14 -16.71 -2.09
N ALA A 360 6.36 -17.66 -1.18
CA ALA A 360 6.24 -19.09 -1.48
C ALA A 360 4.85 -19.46 -2.03
N GLU A 361 3.78 -18.92 -1.44
CA GLU A 361 2.42 -19.12 -1.96
C GLU A 361 2.18 -18.40 -3.28
N CYS A 362 2.82 -17.24 -3.49
CA CYS A 362 2.68 -16.49 -4.73
C CYS A 362 3.33 -17.20 -5.91
N GLY A 363 4.47 -17.86 -5.68
CA GLY A 363 5.23 -18.57 -6.71
C GLY A 363 5.58 -17.66 -7.89
N ALA A 364 5.39 -18.19 -9.10
CA ALA A 364 5.79 -17.54 -10.34
C ALA A 364 5.16 -16.15 -10.56
N ASP A 365 3.95 -15.89 -10.04
CA ASP A 365 3.29 -14.57 -10.15
C ASP A 365 4.08 -13.45 -9.48
N CYS A 366 4.91 -13.81 -8.51
CA CYS A 366 5.79 -12.89 -7.83
C CYS A 366 7.24 -12.98 -8.38
N GLU A 367 7.67 -13.95 -9.16
CA GLU A 367 9.10 -14.09 -9.52
C GLU A 367 9.41 -13.61 -10.94
N GLY A 368 10.71 -13.57 -11.29
CA GLY A 368 11.13 -13.28 -12.66
C GLY A 368 11.20 -11.80 -13.02
N ILE A 369 10.62 -11.44 -14.17
CA ILE A 369 10.73 -10.14 -14.84
C ILE A 369 9.48 -9.31 -14.56
N ASP A 370 9.67 -8.12 -13.99
CA ASP A 370 8.60 -7.15 -13.70
C ASP A 370 7.35 -7.79 -13.06
N PRO A 371 7.48 -8.57 -11.97
CA PRO A 371 6.34 -9.24 -11.37
C PRO A 371 5.34 -8.23 -10.81
N LEU A 372 4.06 -8.56 -11.02
CA LEU A 372 2.90 -7.76 -10.64
C LEU A 372 2.00 -8.48 -9.61
N GLY A 373 2.45 -9.63 -9.13
CA GLY A 373 1.66 -10.48 -8.24
C GLY A 373 0.51 -11.19 -8.96
N PRO A 374 -0.36 -11.88 -8.21
CA PRO A 374 -1.43 -12.66 -8.81
C PRO A 374 -2.48 -11.78 -9.45
N CYS A 375 -3.18 -12.34 -10.44
CA CYS A 375 -4.21 -11.66 -11.24
C CYS A 375 -3.70 -10.48 -12.08
N ALA A 376 -2.41 -10.46 -12.38
CA ALA A 376 -1.87 -9.60 -13.43
C ALA A 376 -2.39 -10.04 -14.81
N LYS A 377 -2.77 -9.08 -15.64
CA LYS A 377 -3.21 -9.31 -17.01
C LYS A 377 -2.76 -8.16 -17.89
N ASP A 378 -2.21 -8.47 -19.05
CA ASP A 378 -1.80 -7.47 -20.06
C ASP A 378 -0.83 -6.40 -19.50
N GLY A 379 0.06 -6.80 -18.58
CA GLY A 379 1.05 -5.90 -17.96
C GLY A 379 0.50 -5.00 -16.85
N GLU A 380 -0.71 -5.26 -16.36
CA GLU A 380 -1.37 -4.47 -15.31
C GLU A 380 -1.97 -5.37 -14.23
N VAL A 381 -2.06 -4.88 -12.99
CA VAL A 381 -2.76 -5.61 -11.92
C VAL A 381 -4.26 -5.37 -12.03
N ALA A 382 -5.04 -6.45 -12.14
CA ALA A 382 -6.50 -6.33 -12.20
C ALA A 382 -7.08 -5.68 -10.93
N ARG A 383 -8.12 -4.86 -11.10
CA ARG A 383 -8.87 -4.22 -10.01
C ARG A 383 -9.64 -5.22 -9.14
N GLU A 384 -9.91 -6.40 -9.67
CA GLU A 384 -10.56 -7.53 -9.01
C GLU A 384 -9.72 -8.78 -9.22
N CYS A 385 -9.72 -9.68 -8.25
CA CYS A 385 -8.97 -10.92 -8.33
C CYS A 385 -9.78 -12.03 -7.65
N PRO A 386 -10.43 -12.91 -8.42
CA PRO A 386 -11.22 -14.01 -7.88
C PRO A 386 -10.41 -14.81 -6.85
N GLY A 387 -10.98 -15.00 -5.66
CA GLY A 387 -10.33 -15.71 -4.55
C GLY A 387 -9.31 -14.90 -3.75
N LYS A 388 -9.01 -13.64 -4.11
CA LYS A 388 -8.19 -12.72 -3.30
C LYS A 388 -9.04 -11.56 -2.78
N LEU A 389 -8.94 -11.32 -1.47
CA LEU A 389 -9.79 -10.34 -0.76
C LEU A 389 -9.03 -9.09 -0.33
N ARG A 390 -7.69 -9.11 -0.36
CA ARG A 390 -6.85 -8.06 0.24
C ARG A 390 -5.76 -7.61 -0.71
N LYS A 391 -5.53 -6.30 -0.74
CA LYS A 391 -4.37 -5.65 -1.36
C LYS A 391 -3.26 -5.48 -0.30
N ILE A 392 -2.10 -4.98 -0.73
CA ILE A 392 -0.92 -4.82 0.12
C ILE A 392 -0.67 -3.33 0.40
N VAL A 393 -0.26 -3.03 1.63
CA VAL A 393 0.44 -1.78 1.97
C VAL A 393 1.87 -2.06 2.45
N ARG A 394 2.77 -1.10 2.24
CA ARG A 394 4.22 -1.18 2.50
C ARG A 394 4.71 -0.05 3.41
N GLY A 395 5.89 -0.24 4.02
CA GLY A 395 6.69 0.84 4.63
C GLY A 395 6.50 1.11 6.12
N GLY A 396 5.44 0.65 6.77
CA GLY A 396 5.16 1.02 8.16
C GLY A 396 4.38 2.33 8.27
N SER A 397 4.13 2.80 9.50
CA SER A 397 3.57 4.14 9.69
C SER A 397 3.92 4.71 11.06
N TRP A 398 3.62 5.99 11.30
CA TRP A 398 3.78 6.68 12.60
C TRP A 398 3.09 5.97 13.77
N TYR A 399 2.15 5.08 13.48
CA TYR A 399 1.36 4.35 14.46
C TYR A 399 2.10 3.13 15.04
N TRP A 400 3.01 2.55 14.26
CA TRP A 400 3.68 1.29 14.54
C TRP A 400 5.14 1.49 14.89
N ASP A 401 5.70 0.55 15.64
CA ASP A 401 7.12 0.59 16.00
C ASP A 401 8.03 0.15 14.84
N ALA A 402 9.33 0.25 15.09
CA ALA A 402 10.40 -0.02 14.13
C ALA A 402 10.29 -1.39 13.43
N SER A 403 9.70 -2.41 14.07
CA SER A 403 9.58 -3.75 13.47
C SER A 403 8.73 -3.78 12.20
N TYR A 404 7.81 -2.82 12.06
CA TYR A 404 6.94 -2.67 10.88
C TYR A 404 7.51 -1.73 9.82
N ALA A 405 8.47 -0.88 10.19
CA ALA A 405 9.05 0.15 9.32
C ALA A 405 10.24 -0.39 8.51
N THR A 406 10.04 -1.54 7.85
CA THR A 406 11.07 -2.24 7.06
C THR A 406 10.65 -2.33 5.59
N GLY A 407 11.64 -2.44 4.69
CA GLY A 407 11.40 -2.62 3.26
C GLY A 407 10.74 -3.97 2.90
N VAL A 408 10.76 -4.95 3.80
CA VAL A 408 10.22 -6.31 3.59
C VAL A 408 8.80 -6.50 4.13
N TRP A 409 8.29 -5.59 4.96
CA TRP A 409 7.03 -5.83 5.66
C TRP A 409 5.83 -5.73 4.72
N ARG A 410 5.10 -6.85 4.56
CA ARG A 410 3.89 -6.95 3.74
C ARG A 410 2.66 -6.94 4.63
N ARG A 411 1.93 -5.83 4.66
CA ARG A 411 0.69 -5.76 5.44
C ARG A 411 -0.54 -5.90 4.53
N PRO A 412 -1.35 -6.95 4.70
CA PRO A 412 -2.57 -7.11 3.91
C PRO A 412 -3.72 -6.25 4.46
N HIS A 413 -4.54 -5.72 3.56
CA HIS A 413 -5.79 -5.07 3.95
C HIS A 413 -6.86 -5.12 2.85
N PHE A 414 -8.14 -5.05 3.22
CA PHE A 414 -9.22 -4.95 2.24
C PHE A 414 -9.09 -3.67 1.41
N PRO A 415 -9.27 -3.73 0.08
CA PRO A 415 -9.09 -2.58 -0.81
C PRO A 415 -10.06 -1.45 -0.54
N SER A 416 -11.21 -1.73 0.08
CA SER A 416 -12.19 -0.74 0.54
C SER A 416 -11.73 0.06 1.77
N ASN A 417 -10.60 -0.32 2.39
CA ASN A 417 -10.13 0.20 3.67
C ASN A 417 -11.18 0.05 4.79
N GLN A 418 -11.77 -1.15 4.87
CA GLN A 418 -12.66 -1.55 5.97
C GLN A 418 -12.12 -2.80 6.69
N PRO A 419 -11.90 -2.76 8.03
CA PRO A 419 -12.06 -1.60 8.91
C PRO A 419 -11.12 -0.44 8.55
N PHE A 420 -11.50 0.77 8.95
CA PHE A 420 -10.77 1.99 8.57
C PHE A 420 -9.37 2.05 9.18
N HIS A 421 -8.38 2.31 8.33
CA HIS A 421 -7.01 2.62 8.73
C HIS A 421 -6.45 3.84 8.00
N HIS A 422 -5.37 4.39 8.53
CA HIS A 422 -4.69 5.56 8.00
C HIS A 422 -3.67 5.20 6.91
N PHE A 423 -4.14 4.63 5.80
CA PHE A 423 -3.28 4.34 4.64
C PHE A 423 -3.18 5.54 3.70
N GLY A 424 -1.98 5.78 3.20
CA GLY A 424 -1.68 6.68 2.09
C GLY A 424 -1.10 5.90 0.91
N PHE A 425 -0.33 6.57 0.06
CA PHE A 425 0.28 5.99 -1.14
C PHE A 425 1.27 6.97 -1.77
N ARG A 426 2.08 6.44 -2.70
CA ARG A 426 2.82 7.22 -3.70
C ARG A 426 2.57 6.65 -5.08
N CYS A 427 2.79 7.42 -6.14
CA CYS A 427 2.64 6.93 -7.50
C CYS A 427 3.97 6.49 -8.12
N ALA A 428 3.84 5.72 -9.19
CA ALA A 428 4.91 5.25 -10.04
C ALA A 428 4.62 5.56 -11.52
N ALA A 429 5.65 5.52 -12.35
CA ALA A 429 5.53 5.61 -13.80
C ALA A 429 6.51 4.64 -14.47
N ASN A 430 6.11 3.97 -15.55
CA ASN A 430 7.04 3.22 -16.41
C ASN A 430 7.78 4.22 -17.31
N ALA A 431 8.77 3.75 -18.07
CA ALA A 431 9.52 4.61 -18.97
C ALA A 431 8.63 5.42 -19.94
N ARG A 432 7.58 4.81 -20.50
CA ARG A 432 6.67 5.49 -21.43
C ARG A 432 5.84 6.58 -20.73
N GLU A 433 5.27 6.28 -19.57
CA GLU A 433 4.53 7.25 -18.75
C GLU A 433 5.44 8.41 -18.33
N ALA A 434 6.67 8.10 -17.91
CA ALA A 434 7.67 9.11 -17.53
C ALA A 434 8.02 10.06 -18.69
N GLU A 435 8.22 9.54 -19.89
CA GLU A 435 8.41 10.39 -21.07
C GLU A 435 7.19 11.28 -21.36
N ALA A 436 5.97 10.77 -21.18
CA ALA A 436 4.76 11.57 -21.38
C ALA A 436 4.66 12.71 -20.34
N LEU A 437 4.98 12.42 -19.08
CA LEU A 437 5.06 13.40 -17.99
C LEU A 437 6.11 14.49 -18.30
N GLN A 438 7.29 14.10 -18.80
CA GLN A 438 8.36 15.03 -19.17
C GLN A 438 7.93 15.99 -20.29
N ARG A 439 7.17 15.49 -21.27
CA ARG A 439 6.64 16.29 -22.38
C ARG A 439 5.44 17.16 -21.99
N GLY A 440 4.93 17.04 -20.75
CA GLY A 440 3.71 17.73 -20.30
C GLY A 440 2.45 17.27 -21.05
N ALA A 441 2.48 16.11 -21.71
CA ALA A 441 1.35 15.61 -22.47
C ALA A 441 0.32 15.00 -21.52
N PRO A 442 -0.98 15.34 -21.62
CA PRO A 442 -2.00 14.60 -20.90
C PRO A 442 -1.98 13.14 -21.39
N ALA A 443 -1.77 12.19 -20.47
CA ALA A 443 -1.99 10.77 -20.75
C ALA A 443 -3.42 10.62 -21.27
N LYS A 444 -3.55 10.09 -22.50
CA LYS A 444 -4.82 9.98 -23.23
C LYS A 444 -5.82 9.06 -22.56
#